data_AF-A0A4Q5LNZ3-F1
#
_entry.id   AF-A0A4Q5LNZ3-F1
#
_cell.length_a   1.000
_cell.length_b   1.000
_cell.length_c   1.000
_cell.angle_alpha   90.00
_cell.angle_beta   90.00
_cell.angle_gamma   90.00
#
_symmetry.space_group_name_H-M   'P 1'
#
loop_
_entity.id
_entity.type
_entity.pdbx_description
1 polymer ?
#
loop_
_entity_poly.entity_id
_entity_poly.type
_entity_poly.pdbx_seq_one_letter_code
_entity_poly.pdbx_strand_id
1 'polypeptide(L)'
;MKKQKQNLPANFASKRDQILAKPGTNEFGSDLKLANLTSPNTYKTTGITAGINGYWESDFTWNSTAGYTIGTMHRHQAAGPSPDDVFGLIDDRTTLSRIGASAADKKFYENNSYTAVILNNTTYIIKINLWGTVQGMFIDFNNDRGGYATAFQARASGYKDTYNVDELTATTKILKDLFGDAIDLYKAPASSTAFAVVGIDQDGKLIVIQCP
;
A
#
# COMPACT_ATOMS: atom_id res chain seq x y z
N MET A 1 -1.59 21.54 9.14
CA MET A 1 -2.23 20.97 7.92
C MET A 1 -3.40 20.11 8.34
N LYS A 2 -4.63 20.40 7.90
CA LYS A 2 -5.75 19.47 8.09
C LYS A 2 -5.44 18.21 7.25
N LYS A 3 -5.24 17.07 7.90
CA LYS A 3 -5.05 15.79 7.19
C LYS A 3 -6.27 15.57 6.30
N GLN A 4 -6.06 15.47 5.00
CA GLN A 4 -7.13 15.19 4.03
C GLN A 4 -7.79 13.88 4.48
N LYS A 5 -9.10 13.93 4.78
CA LYS A 5 -9.89 12.73 5.05
C LYS A 5 -9.66 11.80 3.85
N GLN A 6 -9.16 10.58 4.10
CA GLN A 6 -8.87 9.62 3.04
C GLN A 6 -10.18 9.38 2.27
N ASN A 7 -10.22 9.78 0.99
CA ASN A 7 -11.37 9.55 0.12
C ASN A 7 -11.33 8.09 -0.33
N LEU A 8 -11.76 7.17 0.52
CA LEU A 8 -11.90 5.76 0.16
C LEU A 8 -13.11 5.55 -0.75
N PRO A 9 -13.10 4.55 -1.64
CA PRO A 9 -14.28 4.12 -2.36
C PRO A 9 -15.44 3.83 -1.40
N ALA A 10 -16.66 4.20 -1.76
CA ALA A 10 -17.84 3.92 -0.93
C ALA A 10 -18.02 2.41 -0.65
N ASN A 11 -17.55 1.56 -1.56
CA ASN A 11 -17.59 0.10 -1.44
C ASN A 11 -16.31 -0.51 -0.85
N PHE A 12 -15.38 0.28 -0.29
CA PHE A 12 -14.09 -0.20 0.22
C PHE A 12 -14.24 -1.36 1.20
N ALA A 13 -15.13 -1.24 2.20
CA ALA A 13 -15.39 -2.30 3.17
C ALA A 13 -15.89 -3.59 2.52
N SER A 14 -16.88 -3.50 1.63
CA SER A 14 -17.37 -4.68 0.89
C SER A 14 -16.30 -5.32 0.01
N LYS A 15 -15.42 -4.52 -0.62
CA LYS A 15 -14.34 -5.03 -1.47
C LYS A 15 -13.30 -5.76 -0.63
N ARG A 16 -12.92 -5.19 0.51
CA ARG A 16 -12.04 -5.83 1.52
C ARG A 16 -12.58 -7.19 1.93
N ASP A 17 -13.85 -7.27 2.29
CA ASP A 17 -14.49 -8.51 2.74
C ASP A 17 -14.54 -9.56 1.61
N GLN A 18 -14.81 -9.14 0.38
CA GLN A 18 -14.77 -10.02 -0.80
C GLN A 18 -13.35 -10.56 -1.10
N ILE A 19 -12.31 -9.77 -0.87
CA ILE A 19 -10.90 -10.19 -1.02
C ILE A 19 -10.56 -11.23 0.05
N LEU A 20 -10.93 -10.98 1.31
CA LEU A 20 -10.70 -11.91 2.42
C LEU A 20 -11.45 -13.24 2.25
N ALA A 21 -12.63 -13.21 1.65
CA ALA A 21 -13.43 -14.41 1.38
C ALA A 21 -12.82 -15.34 0.31
N LYS A 22 -11.76 -14.92 -0.40
CA LYS A 22 -11.11 -15.78 -1.39
C LYS A 22 -10.34 -16.93 -0.73
N PRO A 23 -10.49 -18.18 -1.21
CA PRO A 23 -9.82 -19.33 -0.62
C PRO A 23 -8.36 -19.46 -1.05
N GLY A 24 -7.59 -20.24 -0.30
CA GLY A 24 -6.22 -20.62 -0.65
C GLY A 24 -5.14 -19.70 -0.09
N THR A 25 -3.91 -19.95 -0.53
CA THR A 25 -2.70 -19.25 -0.07
C THR A 25 -2.24 -18.15 -1.02
N ASN A 26 -2.77 -18.12 -2.25
CA ASN A 26 -2.48 -17.04 -3.20
C ASN A 26 -3.01 -15.71 -2.68
N GLU A 27 -2.29 -14.64 -2.99
CA GLU A 27 -2.83 -13.29 -2.83
C GLU A 27 -3.94 -13.03 -3.84
N PHE A 28 -4.95 -12.29 -3.38
CA PHE A 28 -6.04 -11.80 -4.21
C PHE A 28 -6.12 -10.30 -4.05
N GLY A 29 -6.43 -9.60 -5.11
CA GLY A 29 -6.50 -8.15 -5.09
C GLY A 29 -7.34 -7.57 -6.19
N SER A 30 -7.37 -6.24 -6.22
CA SER A 30 -8.14 -5.44 -7.16
C SER A 30 -7.50 -4.06 -7.28
N ASP A 31 -7.48 -3.53 -8.51
CA ASP A 31 -7.06 -2.15 -8.73
C ASP A 31 -8.06 -1.17 -8.13
N LEU A 32 -7.55 -0.03 -7.68
CA LEU A 32 -8.35 1.14 -7.34
C LEU A 32 -8.38 2.07 -8.55
N LYS A 33 -9.46 2.02 -9.33
CA LYS A 33 -9.59 2.83 -10.55
C LYS A 33 -10.60 3.95 -10.36
N LEU A 34 -10.29 5.14 -10.88
CA LEU A 34 -11.23 6.24 -11.05
C LEU A 34 -11.85 6.21 -12.45
N ALA A 35 -13.11 6.64 -12.56
CA ALA A 35 -13.79 6.83 -13.83
C ALA A 35 -13.28 8.06 -14.59
N ASN A 36 -12.82 9.08 -13.86
CA ASN A 36 -12.33 10.35 -14.37
C ASN A 36 -11.35 10.98 -13.36
N LEU A 37 -10.63 12.01 -13.79
CA LEU A 37 -9.66 12.77 -12.98
C LEU A 37 -10.28 14.05 -12.40
N THR A 38 -11.54 14.00 -11.98
CA THR A 38 -12.25 15.18 -11.42
C THR A 38 -12.52 15.03 -9.93
N SER A 39 -12.81 16.15 -9.27
CA SER A 39 -13.24 16.19 -7.87
C SER A 39 -14.76 16.36 -7.80
N PRO A 40 -15.50 15.55 -7.03
CA PRO A 40 -15.01 14.45 -6.19
C PRO A 40 -14.62 13.20 -7.00
N ASN A 41 -13.66 12.42 -6.47
CA ASN A 41 -13.21 11.17 -7.07
C ASN A 41 -14.40 10.20 -7.25
N THR A 42 -14.63 9.77 -8.49
CA THR A 42 -15.64 8.75 -8.82
C THR A 42 -14.94 7.42 -9.11
N TYR A 43 -15.18 6.40 -8.29
CA TYR A 43 -14.53 5.10 -8.42
C TYR A 43 -15.23 4.20 -9.45
N LYS A 44 -14.44 3.49 -10.25
CA LYS A 44 -14.91 2.37 -11.08
C LYS A 44 -14.91 1.08 -10.27
N THR A 45 -15.90 0.24 -10.53
CA THR A 45 -15.89 -1.12 -9.99
C THR A 45 -14.89 -1.96 -10.76
N THR A 46 -13.95 -2.54 -10.05
CA THR A 46 -12.91 -3.45 -10.56
C THR A 46 -13.16 -4.87 -10.05
N GLY A 47 -12.80 -5.87 -10.85
CA GLY A 47 -12.88 -7.28 -10.45
C GLY A 47 -11.81 -7.64 -9.42
N ILE A 48 -12.05 -8.69 -8.64
CA ILE A 48 -11.00 -9.29 -7.80
C ILE A 48 -10.33 -10.40 -8.61
N THR A 49 -9.01 -10.35 -8.72
CA THR A 49 -8.20 -11.32 -9.46
C THR A 49 -7.25 -12.04 -8.52
N ALA A 50 -6.84 -13.26 -8.90
CA ALA A 50 -5.80 -13.99 -8.21
C ALA A 50 -4.42 -13.48 -8.65
N GLY A 51 -3.48 -13.47 -7.73
CA GLY A 51 -2.08 -13.23 -8.01
C GLY A 51 -1.42 -14.40 -8.76
N ILE A 52 -0.20 -14.17 -9.26
CA ILE A 52 0.63 -15.14 -9.95
C ILE A 52 1.83 -15.47 -9.05
N ASN A 53 2.18 -16.75 -8.92
CA ASN A 53 3.29 -17.21 -8.06
C ASN A 53 3.16 -16.76 -6.59
N GLY A 54 1.94 -16.59 -6.11
CA GLY A 54 1.66 -16.18 -4.74
C GLY A 54 1.62 -14.67 -4.51
N TYR A 55 1.93 -13.83 -5.51
CA TYR A 55 1.92 -12.37 -5.38
C TYR A 55 0.88 -11.74 -6.28
N TRP A 56 0.20 -10.70 -5.80
CA TRP A 56 -0.77 -9.96 -6.62
C TRP A 56 -0.18 -8.67 -7.19
N GLU A 57 -0.41 -8.42 -8.49
CA GLU A 57 0.05 -7.22 -9.19
C GLU A 57 -1.12 -6.46 -9.83
N SER A 58 -0.94 -5.15 -9.94
CA SER A 58 -1.89 -4.19 -10.54
C SER A 58 -1.99 -4.36 -12.05
N ASP A 59 -3.20 -4.26 -12.61
CA ASP A 59 -3.39 -4.06 -14.06
C ASP A 59 -3.49 -2.55 -14.35
N PHE A 60 -2.33 -1.89 -14.37
CA PHE A 60 -2.25 -0.44 -14.45
C PHE A 60 -2.84 0.11 -15.76
N THR A 61 -3.88 0.94 -15.62
CA THR A 61 -4.47 1.69 -16.72
C THR A 61 -4.59 3.18 -16.40
N TRP A 62 -4.46 4.03 -17.41
CA TRP A 62 -4.62 5.49 -17.28
C TRP A 62 -5.37 6.10 -18.48
N ASN A 63 -6.65 5.78 -18.61
CA ASN A 63 -7.52 6.36 -19.65
C ASN A 63 -9.00 6.31 -19.23
N SER A 64 -9.86 7.07 -19.90
CA SER A 64 -11.29 7.16 -19.56
C SER A 64 -12.06 5.85 -19.77
N THR A 65 -11.66 5.03 -20.75
CA THR A 65 -12.33 3.77 -21.09
C THR A 65 -12.09 2.69 -20.03
N ALA A 66 -10.85 2.39 -19.70
CA ALA A 66 -10.47 1.39 -18.70
C ALA A 66 -10.52 1.94 -17.26
N GLY A 67 -10.33 3.25 -17.10
CA GLY A 67 -10.19 3.93 -15.82
C GLY A 67 -8.75 4.33 -15.51
N TYR A 68 -8.61 5.18 -14.51
CA TYR A 68 -7.35 5.74 -14.04
C TYR A 68 -6.95 5.07 -12.73
N THR A 69 -5.91 4.25 -12.76
CA THR A 69 -5.45 3.47 -11.62
C THR A 69 -4.72 4.37 -10.63
N ILE A 70 -5.19 4.40 -9.38
CA ILE A 70 -4.61 5.19 -8.29
C ILE A 70 -4.09 4.29 -7.17
N GLY A 71 -3.72 3.05 -7.48
CA GLY A 71 -3.19 2.09 -6.53
C GLY A 71 -4.06 0.85 -6.42
N THR A 72 -3.93 0.14 -5.30
CA THR A 72 -4.34 -1.27 -5.21
C THR A 72 -4.98 -1.62 -3.87
N MET A 73 -5.76 -2.69 -3.86
CA MET A 73 -6.21 -3.39 -2.65
C MET A 73 -5.88 -4.86 -2.81
N HIS A 74 -5.06 -5.44 -1.93
CA HIS A 74 -4.74 -6.86 -2.01
C HIS A 74 -4.54 -7.49 -0.64
N ARG A 75 -4.59 -8.81 -0.59
CA ARG A 75 -4.51 -9.60 0.64
C ARG A 75 -3.08 -9.98 0.98
N HIS A 76 -2.69 -9.84 2.24
CA HIS A 76 -1.58 -10.59 2.83
C HIS A 76 -2.11 -11.67 3.77
N GLN A 77 -1.33 -12.74 3.97
CA GLN A 77 -1.75 -13.87 4.82
C GLN A 77 -1.38 -13.68 6.29
N ALA A 78 -0.14 -13.26 6.56
CA ALA A 78 0.40 -13.16 7.93
C ALA A 78 1.24 -11.89 8.14
N ALA A 79 2.20 -11.64 7.23
CA ALA A 79 3.04 -10.47 7.27
C ALA A 79 2.25 -9.18 7.00
N GLY A 80 2.66 -8.09 7.67
CA GLY A 80 2.21 -6.74 7.36
C GLY A 80 2.70 -6.28 5.99
N PRO A 81 2.52 -4.99 5.66
CA PRO A 81 2.94 -4.47 4.38
C PRO A 81 4.47 -4.55 4.21
N SER A 82 4.90 -4.66 2.97
CA SER A 82 6.26 -4.91 2.50
C SER A 82 6.76 -3.76 1.63
N PRO A 83 8.07 -3.72 1.30
CA PRO A 83 8.59 -2.73 0.35
C PRO A 83 7.92 -2.77 -1.03
N ASP A 84 7.54 -3.97 -1.51
CA ASP A 84 6.82 -4.13 -2.78
C ASP A 84 5.50 -3.33 -2.80
N ASP A 85 4.79 -3.25 -1.66
CA ASP A 85 3.54 -2.49 -1.54
C ASP A 85 3.73 -0.99 -1.72
N VAL A 86 4.91 -0.47 -1.35
CA VAL A 86 5.30 0.92 -1.55
C VAL A 86 5.78 1.12 -2.98
N PHE A 87 6.65 0.23 -3.45
CA PHE A 87 7.30 0.34 -4.74
C PHE A 87 6.38 0.10 -5.93
N GLY A 88 5.29 -0.65 -5.75
CA GLY A 88 4.22 -0.75 -6.76
C GLY A 88 3.67 0.62 -7.16
N LEU A 89 3.57 1.56 -6.23
CA LEU A 89 3.14 2.94 -6.53
C LEU A 89 4.19 3.71 -7.36
N ILE A 90 5.47 3.41 -7.17
CA ILE A 90 6.55 3.99 -8.00
C ILE A 90 6.56 3.36 -9.39
N ASP A 91 6.32 2.06 -9.50
CA ASP A 91 6.22 1.35 -10.78
C ASP A 91 5.06 1.89 -11.64
N ASP A 92 3.88 2.05 -11.05
CA ASP A 92 2.72 2.71 -11.69
C ASP A 92 3.07 4.14 -12.14
N ARG A 93 3.72 4.93 -11.26
CA ARG A 93 4.12 6.31 -11.55
C ARG A 93 5.19 6.40 -12.64
N THR A 94 6.03 5.38 -12.77
CA THR A 94 7.00 5.22 -13.87
C THR A 94 6.27 4.87 -15.16
N THR A 95 5.29 3.97 -15.10
CA THR A 95 4.43 3.61 -16.23
C THR A 95 3.67 4.82 -16.77
N LEU A 96 3.13 5.69 -15.92
CA LEU A 96 2.57 7.00 -16.30
C LEU A 96 3.54 7.83 -17.17
N SER A 97 4.82 7.83 -16.80
CA SER A 97 5.83 8.56 -17.58
C SER A 97 6.08 7.92 -18.93
N ARG A 98 6.12 6.58 -19.00
CA ARG A 98 6.33 5.81 -20.24
C ARG A 98 5.20 6.00 -21.24
N ILE A 99 3.96 6.12 -20.79
CA ILE A 99 2.80 6.37 -21.66
C ILE A 99 2.61 7.86 -22.03
N GLY A 100 3.54 8.74 -21.64
CA GLY A 100 3.50 10.15 -21.98
C GLY A 100 2.43 10.95 -21.22
N ALA A 101 2.02 10.51 -20.02
CA ALA A 101 1.07 11.27 -19.20
C ALA A 101 1.62 12.66 -18.84
N SER A 102 0.71 13.63 -18.72
CA SER A 102 1.08 15.03 -18.45
C SER A 102 1.66 15.20 -17.03
N ALA A 103 2.33 16.34 -16.78
CA ALA A 103 2.78 16.69 -15.43
C ALA A 103 1.61 16.80 -14.44
N ALA A 104 0.44 17.24 -14.92
CA ALA A 104 -0.77 17.33 -14.11
C ALA A 104 -1.29 15.94 -13.71
N ASP A 105 -1.30 14.97 -14.64
CA ASP A 105 -1.70 13.58 -14.36
C ASP A 105 -0.79 12.93 -13.33
N LYS A 106 0.52 13.12 -13.50
CA LYS A 106 1.54 12.62 -12.58
C LYS A 106 1.34 13.15 -11.17
N LYS A 107 1.13 14.47 -11.04
CA LYS A 107 0.83 15.11 -9.76
C LYS A 107 -0.52 14.66 -9.20
N PHE A 108 -1.52 14.43 -10.04
CA PHE A 108 -2.81 13.89 -9.61
C PHE A 108 -2.63 12.49 -9.01
N TYR A 109 -1.90 11.61 -9.69
CA TYR A 109 -1.59 10.27 -9.18
C TYR A 109 -0.87 10.37 -7.83
N GLU A 110 0.20 11.14 -7.75
CA GLU A 110 1.00 11.31 -6.52
C GLU A 110 0.18 11.78 -5.31
N ASN A 111 -0.85 12.61 -5.53
CA ASN A 111 -1.72 13.12 -4.46
C ASN A 111 -2.85 12.16 -4.05
N ASN A 112 -3.23 11.23 -4.93
CA ASN A 112 -4.40 10.38 -4.74
C ASN A 112 -4.05 8.91 -4.54
N SER A 113 -2.83 8.50 -4.85
CA SER A 113 -2.49 7.08 -4.87
C SER A 113 -2.28 6.50 -3.48
N TYR A 114 -2.63 5.23 -3.34
CA TYR A 114 -2.38 4.46 -2.13
C TYR A 114 -2.46 2.95 -2.37
N THR A 115 -1.76 2.19 -1.55
CA THR A 115 -1.87 0.73 -1.47
C THR A 115 -2.64 0.35 -0.22
N ALA A 116 -3.63 -0.52 -0.34
CA ALA A 116 -4.31 -1.11 0.81
C ALA A 116 -3.97 -2.59 0.96
N VAL A 117 -3.32 -2.92 2.08
CA VAL A 117 -2.95 -4.31 2.40
C VAL A 117 -3.96 -4.85 3.41
N ILE A 118 -4.60 -5.96 3.06
CA ILE A 118 -5.75 -6.50 3.78
C ILE A 118 -5.34 -7.83 4.45
N LEU A 119 -5.54 -7.92 5.75
CA LEU A 119 -5.35 -9.12 6.54
C LEU A 119 -6.62 -9.46 7.32
N ASN A 120 -6.69 -10.71 7.81
CA ASN A 120 -7.85 -11.19 8.57
C ASN A 120 -8.17 -10.35 9.82
N ASN A 121 -7.15 -9.74 10.44
CA ASN A 121 -7.29 -8.99 11.70
C ASN A 121 -7.08 -7.46 11.54
N THR A 122 -6.57 -6.99 10.40
CA THR A 122 -6.23 -5.59 10.21
C THR A 122 -6.20 -5.23 8.73
N THR A 123 -6.38 -3.95 8.42
CA THR A 123 -6.11 -3.38 7.10
C THR A 123 -5.12 -2.24 7.26
N TYR A 124 -4.16 -2.15 6.34
CA TYR A 124 -3.25 -1.04 6.25
C TYR A 124 -3.55 -0.20 5.01
N ILE A 125 -3.27 1.09 5.09
CA ILE A 125 -3.14 1.94 3.91
C ILE A 125 -1.76 2.58 3.92
N ILE A 126 -1.07 2.50 2.79
CA ILE A 126 0.21 3.11 2.55
C ILE A 126 0.04 4.24 1.55
N LYS A 127 0.65 5.39 1.85
CA LYS A 127 0.75 6.54 0.94
C LYS A 127 2.19 7.03 0.90
N ILE A 128 2.63 7.48 -0.26
CA ILE A 128 3.95 8.11 -0.41
C ILE A 128 3.81 9.62 -0.17
N ASN A 129 4.61 10.14 0.77
CA ASN A 129 4.71 11.56 1.09
C ASN A 129 5.88 12.22 0.37
N LEU A 130 7.03 11.52 0.31
CA LEU A 130 8.28 12.04 -0.24
C LEU A 130 8.68 11.22 -1.47
N TRP A 131 7.99 11.47 -2.59
CA TRP A 131 8.16 10.73 -3.84
C TRP A 131 9.60 10.67 -4.34
N GLY A 132 10.37 11.75 -4.23
CA GLY A 132 11.78 11.76 -4.62
C GLY A 132 12.65 10.81 -3.80
N THR A 133 12.40 10.71 -2.49
CA THR A 133 13.11 9.79 -1.59
C THR A 133 12.79 8.34 -1.92
N VAL A 134 11.49 8.02 -2.05
CA VAL A 134 11.05 6.64 -2.37
C VAL A 134 11.53 6.23 -3.77
N GLN A 135 11.53 7.15 -4.74
CA GLN A 135 12.08 6.92 -6.08
C GLN A 135 13.57 6.58 -6.04
N GLY A 136 14.36 7.22 -5.17
CA GLY A 136 15.76 6.88 -4.96
C GLY A 136 15.92 5.46 -4.41
N MET A 137 15.17 5.12 -3.36
CA MET A 137 15.17 3.77 -2.77
C MET A 137 14.71 2.69 -3.77
N PHE A 138 13.79 3.04 -4.67
CA PHE A 138 13.29 2.15 -5.71
C PHE A 138 14.36 1.75 -6.73
N ILE A 139 15.34 2.62 -7.00
CA ILE A 139 16.46 2.30 -7.89
C ILE A 139 17.30 1.17 -7.27
N ASP A 140 17.63 1.28 -5.98
CA ASP A 140 18.36 0.23 -5.25
C ASP A 140 17.58 -1.08 -5.23
N PHE A 141 16.27 -1.01 -4.96
CA PHE A 141 15.37 -2.15 -5.01
C PHE A 141 15.35 -2.82 -6.39
N ASN A 142 15.23 -2.07 -7.48
CA ASN A 142 15.20 -2.65 -8.83
C ASN A 142 16.54 -3.27 -9.26
N ASN A 143 17.65 -2.78 -8.74
CA ASN A 143 18.97 -3.34 -9.03
C ASN A 143 19.16 -4.71 -8.36
N ASP A 144 18.57 -4.93 -7.18
CA ASP A 144 18.64 -6.21 -6.46
C ASP A 144 17.37 -6.47 -5.62
N ARG A 145 16.27 -6.86 -6.30
CA ARG A 145 14.98 -7.12 -5.64
C ARG A 145 15.09 -8.22 -4.59
N GLY A 146 15.82 -9.30 -4.90
CA GLY A 146 16.00 -10.45 -4.02
C GLY A 146 16.79 -10.12 -2.75
N GLY A 147 17.89 -9.36 -2.89
CA GLY A 147 18.67 -8.88 -1.76
C GLY A 147 17.88 -7.91 -0.89
N TYR A 148 17.09 -7.02 -1.49
CA TYR A 148 16.24 -6.08 -0.75
C TYR A 148 15.18 -6.80 0.09
N ALA A 149 14.48 -7.77 -0.50
CA ALA A 149 13.50 -8.60 0.20
C ALA A 149 14.15 -9.42 1.34
N THR A 150 15.32 -10.01 1.07
CA THR A 150 16.08 -10.78 2.08
C THR A 150 16.50 -9.90 3.25
N ALA A 151 17.04 -8.70 2.97
CA ALA A 151 17.46 -7.75 4.01
C ALA A 151 16.28 -7.25 4.85
N PHE A 152 15.13 -6.98 4.22
CA PHE A 152 13.90 -6.62 4.91
C PHE A 152 13.44 -7.74 5.87
N GLN A 153 13.38 -8.98 5.38
CA GLN A 153 12.94 -10.13 6.19
C GLN A 153 13.92 -10.46 7.32
N ALA A 154 15.22 -10.31 7.09
CA ALA A 154 16.23 -10.50 8.13
C ALA A 154 16.08 -9.48 9.26
N ARG A 155 15.84 -8.20 8.93
CA ARG A 155 15.55 -7.15 9.92
C ARG A 155 14.25 -7.42 10.67
N ALA A 156 13.21 -7.88 9.98
CA ALA A 156 11.92 -8.18 10.59
C ALA A 156 12.03 -9.35 11.56
N SER A 157 12.70 -10.44 11.17
CA SER A 157 12.96 -11.59 12.04
C SER A 157 13.76 -11.19 13.28
N GLY A 158 14.82 -10.39 13.12
CA GLY A 158 15.61 -9.91 14.26
C GLY A 158 14.79 -9.06 15.25
N TYR A 159 13.93 -8.16 14.76
CA TYR A 159 13.03 -7.38 15.62
C TYR A 159 11.98 -8.25 16.31
N LYS A 160 11.39 -9.19 15.55
CA LYS A 160 10.43 -10.17 16.07
C LYS A 160 10.97 -10.91 17.27
N ASP A 161 12.19 -11.43 17.15
CA ASP A 161 12.84 -12.23 18.19
C ASP A 161 13.30 -11.37 19.37
N THR A 162 13.86 -10.18 19.11
CA THR A 162 14.34 -9.25 20.16
C THR A 162 13.20 -8.76 21.06
N TYR A 163 12.04 -8.48 20.48
CA TYR A 163 10.89 -7.89 21.20
C TYR A 163 9.76 -8.89 21.48
N ASN A 164 9.94 -10.15 21.09
CA ASN A 164 8.94 -11.23 21.23
C ASN A 164 7.55 -10.82 20.74
N VAL A 165 7.48 -10.32 19.50
CA VAL A 165 6.23 -9.89 18.84
C VAL A 165 5.84 -10.84 17.71
N ASP A 166 4.66 -10.65 17.13
CA ASP A 166 4.26 -11.37 15.92
C ASP A 166 4.92 -10.81 14.63
N GLU A 167 4.88 -11.61 13.56
CA GLU A 167 5.44 -11.25 12.25
C GLU A 167 4.80 -9.99 11.65
N LEU A 168 3.48 -9.85 11.82
CA LEU A 168 2.72 -8.69 11.38
C LEU A 168 3.27 -7.40 11.98
N THR A 169 3.51 -7.38 13.30
CA THR A 169 4.04 -6.25 14.04
C THR A 169 5.48 -5.97 13.64
N ALA A 170 6.30 -7.02 13.48
CA ALA A 170 7.70 -6.86 13.11
C ALA A 170 7.88 -6.29 11.69
N THR A 171 7.20 -6.85 10.70
CA THR A 171 7.24 -6.37 9.31
C THR A 171 6.70 -4.95 9.19
N THR A 172 5.59 -4.63 9.86
CA THR A 172 5.03 -3.27 9.91
C THR A 172 6.03 -2.27 10.51
N LYS A 173 6.73 -2.63 11.59
CA LYS A 173 7.79 -1.80 12.18
C LYS A 173 8.92 -1.59 11.19
N ILE A 174 9.46 -2.66 10.61
CA ILE A 174 10.63 -2.55 9.72
C ILE A 174 10.29 -1.74 8.48
N LEU A 175 9.08 -1.84 7.94
CA LEU A 175 8.64 -0.97 6.85
C LEU A 175 8.66 0.50 7.25
N LYS A 176 8.05 0.83 8.40
CA LYS A 176 8.02 2.22 8.88
C LYS A 176 9.42 2.75 9.21
N ASP A 177 10.30 1.90 9.72
CA ASP A 177 11.70 2.21 10.02
C ASP A 177 12.52 2.43 8.74
N LEU A 178 12.28 1.63 7.70
CA LEU A 178 12.96 1.71 6.42
C LEU A 178 12.59 2.97 5.64
N PHE A 179 11.29 3.28 5.55
CA PHE A 179 10.81 4.42 4.76
C PHE A 179 10.67 5.70 5.59
N GLY A 180 10.64 5.62 6.92
CA GLY A 180 10.50 6.79 7.80
C GLY A 180 9.32 7.66 7.41
N ASP A 181 9.55 8.96 7.29
CA ASP A 181 8.55 9.95 6.89
C ASP A 181 8.27 9.99 5.38
N ALA A 182 9.00 9.20 4.58
CA ALA A 182 8.77 9.12 3.15
C ALA A 182 7.42 8.48 2.81
N ILE A 183 6.83 7.72 3.75
CA ILE A 183 5.48 7.18 3.67
C ILE A 183 4.64 7.53 4.90
N ASP A 184 3.34 7.70 4.66
CA ASP A 184 2.35 7.52 5.69
C ASP A 184 1.89 6.07 5.69
N LEU A 185 1.86 5.47 6.88
CA LEU A 185 1.30 4.15 7.11
C LEU A 185 0.13 4.30 8.08
N TYR A 186 -1.04 3.83 7.65
CA TYR A 186 -2.26 3.85 8.44
C TYR A 186 -2.72 2.43 8.74
N LYS A 187 -3.36 2.21 9.88
CA LYS A 187 -3.88 0.91 10.33
C LYS A 187 -5.32 1.05 10.82
N ALA A 188 -6.18 0.10 10.43
CA ALA A 188 -7.53 -0.07 10.96
C ALA A 188 -7.76 -1.55 11.33
N PRO A 189 -8.53 -1.86 12.39
CA PRO A 189 -8.99 -3.22 12.66
C PRO A 189 -9.77 -3.82 11.48
N ALA A 190 -9.80 -5.15 11.35
CA ALA A 190 -10.39 -5.86 10.20
C ALA A 190 -11.81 -5.43 9.81
N SER A 191 -12.64 -5.01 10.77
CA SER A 191 -14.04 -4.60 10.52
C SER A 191 -14.24 -3.09 10.39
N SER A 192 -13.15 -2.30 10.40
CA SER A 192 -13.21 -0.84 10.48
C SER A 192 -12.60 -0.18 9.25
N THR A 193 -13.08 1.02 8.94
CA THR A 193 -12.45 1.98 8.02
C THR A 193 -11.97 3.24 8.76
N ALA A 194 -11.98 3.21 10.10
CA ALA A 194 -11.36 4.23 10.93
C ALA A 194 -9.86 3.95 11.05
N PHE A 195 -9.11 4.54 10.13
CA PHE A 195 -7.67 4.40 10.05
C PHE A 195 -6.95 5.36 11.00
N ALA A 196 -6.04 4.81 11.80
CA ALA A 196 -5.13 5.56 12.66
C ALA A 196 -3.70 5.51 12.12
N VAL A 197 -2.89 6.52 12.43
CA VAL A 197 -1.50 6.58 11.94
C VAL A 197 -0.64 5.56 12.69
N VAL A 198 0.26 4.90 11.98
CA VAL A 198 1.30 4.05 12.55
C VAL A 198 2.58 4.86 12.71
N GLY A 199 3.15 4.83 13.92
CA GLY A 199 4.40 5.50 14.27
C GLY A 199 5.38 4.56 14.96
N ILE A 200 6.55 5.11 15.29
CA ILE A 200 7.56 4.45 16.11
C ILE A 200 7.82 5.36 17.31
N ASP A 201 7.80 4.80 18.52
CA ASP A 201 8.11 5.56 19.73
C ASP A 201 9.63 5.74 19.94
N GLN A 202 9.99 6.45 21.01
CA GLN A 202 11.40 6.70 21.37
C GLN A 202 12.20 5.44 21.68
N ASP A 203 11.54 4.34 22.03
CA ASP A 203 12.17 3.04 22.32
C ASP A 203 12.27 2.16 21.06
N GLY A 204 11.88 2.69 19.90
CA GLY A 204 11.90 1.96 18.63
C GLY A 204 10.74 0.98 18.45
N LYS A 205 9.69 1.07 19.28
CA LYS A 205 8.51 0.20 19.21
C LYS A 205 7.43 0.78 18.32
N LEU A 206 6.69 -0.10 17.65
CA LEU A 206 5.54 0.26 16.83
C LEU A 206 4.40 0.79 17.72
N ILE A 207 3.87 1.96 17.38
CA ILE A 207 2.71 2.56 18.06
C ILE A 207 1.60 2.92 17.06
N VAL A 208 0.36 2.92 17.53
CA VAL A 208 -0.79 3.44 16.77
C VAL A 208 -1.20 4.77 17.39
N ILE A 209 -1.00 5.85 16.63
CA ILE A 209 -1.31 7.21 17.03
C ILE A 209 -2.80 7.44 16.76
N GLN A 210 -3.60 7.38 17.83
CA GLN A 210 -4.99 7.79 17.79
C GLN A 210 -5.05 9.30 17.51
N CYS A 211 -5.72 9.70 16.43
CA CYS A 211 -6.02 11.12 16.22
C CYS A 211 -7.17 11.50 17.18
N PRO A 212 -7.04 12.59 17.96
CA PRO A 212 -8.12 13.07 18.84
C PRO A 212 -9.38 13.50 18.07
#